data_AF-A0A433P677-F1
#
_entry.id   AF-A0A433P677-F1
#
_cell.length_a   1.000
_cell.length_b   1.000
_cell.length_c   1.000
_cell.angle_alpha   90.00
_cell.angle_beta   90.00
_cell.angle_gamma   90.00
#
_symmetry.space_group_name_H-M   'P 1'
#
loop_
_entity.id
_entity.type
_entity.pdbx_description
1 polymer ?
#
loop_
_entity_poly.entity_id
_entity_poly.type
_entity_poly.pdbx_seq_one_letter_code
_entity_poly.pdbx_strand_id
1 'polypeptide(L)'
;MYIGSTTNLGRRLRDHFFESTNIHLRNAMVLYGIAAFIFIVVEFVEILPDMTSAALKAILLAREQFRFNFLVLAGSSLGYRFTVETKAALSAAKSGSNNPNYGKTPSEETKALQRAAKIGSRLTEETRTLMSAAKAANTNATKPVLVCTLSGELVQQFSSYSAAAKFMG
;
A
#
# COMPACT_ATOMS: atom_id res chain seq x y z
N MET A 1 8.31 -7.89 -14.23
CA MET A 1 9.26 -8.80 -14.90
C MET A 1 9.02 -10.20 -14.36
N TYR A 2 9.00 -11.22 -15.22
CA TYR A 2 8.86 -12.62 -14.84
C TYR A 2 10.18 -13.34 -15.16
N ILE A 3 10.70 -14.13 -14.20
CA ILE A 3 11.85 -15.00 -14.43
C ILE A 3 11.44 -16.43 -14.05
N GLY A 4 11.89 -17.38 -14.86
CA GLY A 4 11.75 -18.80 -14.56
C GLY A 4 12.71 -19.63 -15.40
N SER A 5 12.91 -20.86 -14.96
CA SER A 5 13.75 -21.86 -15.61
C SER A 5 12.93 -22.80 -16.51
N THR A 6 13.59 -23.41 -17.49
CA THR A 6 13.02 -24.45 -18.35
C THR A 6 14.13 -25.25 -19.04
N THR A 7 13.85 -26.51 -19.34
CA THR A 7 14.68 -27.35 -20.22
C THR A 7 14.25 -27.25 -21.69
N ASN A 8 13.07 -26.67 -21.99
CA ASN A 8 12.55 -26.52 -23.34
C ASN A 8 12.02 -25.09 -23.55
N LEU A 9 12.85 -24.25 -24.18
CA LEU A 9 12.56 -22.83 -24.41
C LEU A 9 11.31 -22.63 -25.28
N GLY A 10 11.14 -23.41 -26.35
CA GLY A 10 10.01 -23.27 -27.27
C GLY A 10 8.67 -23.57 -26.60
N ARG A 11 8.61 -24.66 -25.82
CA ARG A 11 7.44 -24.99 -24.99
C ARG A 11 7.19 -23.89 -23.96
N ARG A 12 8.23 -23.41 -23.29
CA ARG A 12 8.09 -22.38 -22.26
C ARG A 12 7.57 -21.06 -22.80
N LEU A 13 8.04 -20.65 -23.97
CA LEU A 13 7.58 -19.44 -24.64
C LEU A 13 6.09 -19.56 -24.97
N ARG A 14 5.67 -20.69 -25.56
CA ARG A 14 4.26 -20.96 -25.87
C ARG A 14 3.39 -20.94 -24.62
N ASP A 15 3.79 -21.71 -23.61
CA ASP A 15 3.07 -21.82 -22.34
C ASP A 15 2.87 -20.43 -21.74
N HIS A 16 3.88 -19.56 -21.76
CA HIS A 16 3.75 -18.22 -21.16
C HIS A 16 2.97 -17.23 -22.02
N PHE A 17 3.07 -17.28 -23.34
CA PHE A 17 2.46 -16.28 -24.20
C PHE A 17 1.01 -16.61 -24.54
N PHE A 18 0.65 -17.90 -24.58
CA PHE A 18 -0.66 -18.35 -25.05
C PHE A 18 -1.43 -19.16 -24.00
N GLU A 19 -0.75 -19.90 -23.13
CA GLU A 19 -1.37 -20.87 -22.21
C GLU A 19 -0.98 -20.62 -20.74
N SER A 20 -0.70 -19.35 -20.37
CA SER A 20 -0.02 -19.07 -19.10
C SER A 20 -0.88 -19.48 -17.91
N THR A 21 -0.35 -20.43 -17.15
CA THR A 21 -0.88 -20.80 -15.83
C THR A 21 -0.55 -19.74 -14.77
N ASN A 22 0.39 -18.84 -15.04
CA ASN A 22 0.67 -17.69 -14.19
C ASN A 22 -0.38 -16.60 -14.44
N ILE A 23 -1.29 -16.42 -13.46
CA ILE A 23 -2.39 -15.46 -13.53
C ILE A 23 -1.89 -14.01 -13.72
N HIS A 24 -0.78 -13.63 -13.11
CA HIS A 24 -0.24 -12.27 -13.21
C HIS A 24 0.32 -12.00 -14.60
N LEU A 25 1.08 -12.96 -15.15
CA LEU A 25 1.63 -12.83 -16.50
C LEU A 25 0.51 -12.79 -17.54
N ARG A 26 -0.48 -13.68 -17.42
CA ARG A 26 -1.66 -13.71 -18.28
C ARG A 26 -2.43 -12.40 -18.24
N ASN A 27 -2.74 -11.89 -17.04
CA ASN A 27 -3.48 -10.64 -16.89
C ASN A 27 -2.71 -9.44 -17.47
N ALA A 28 -1.39 -9.41 -17.29
CA ALA A 28 -0.55 -8.35 -17.85
C ALA A 28 -0.54 -8.40 -19.39
N MET A 29 -0.45 -9.59 -19.98
CA MET A 29 -0.52 -9.77 -21.44
C MET A 29 -1.90 -9.38 -22.00
N VAL A 30 -2.98 -9.70 -21.30
CA VAL A 30 -4.35 -9.26 -21.69
C VAL A 30 -4.48 -7.74 -21.62
N LEU A 31 -3.90 -7.10 -20.60
CA LEU A 31 -4.02 -5.66 -20.39
C LEU A 31 -3.18 -4.84 -21.37
N TYR A 32 -1.94 -5.26 -21.65
CA TYR A 32 -0.98 -4.47 -22.44
C TYR A 32 -0.73 -5.03 -23.84
N GLY A 33 -1.21 -6.23 -24.15
CA GLY A 33 -0.95 -6.95 -25.39
C GLY A 33 0.41 -7.66 -25.40
N ILE A 34 0.48 -8.77 -26.13
CA ILE A 34 1.70 -9.60 -26.22
C ILE A 34 2.90 -8.83 -26.79
N ALA A 35 2.66 -7.92 -27.74
CA ALA A 35 3.71 -7.11 -28.36
C ALA A 35 4.45 -6.18 -27.37
N ALA A 36 3.88 -5.94 -26.18
CA ALA A 36 4.53 -5.17 -25.12
C ALA A 36 5.56 -6.00 -24.31
N PHE A 37 5.73 -7.29 -24.62
CA PHE A 37 6.60 -8.20 -23.87
C PHE A 37 7.76 -8.71 -24.73
N ILE A 38 8.92 -8.88 -24.10
CA ILE A 38 10.12 -9.49 -24.68
C ILE A 38 10.48 -10.74 -23.89
N PHE A 39 10.94 -11.78 -24.60
CA PHE A 39 11.45 -13.00 -23.99
C PHE A 39 12.98 -13.04 -24.13
N ILE A 40 13.69 -13.10 -23.00
CA ILE A 40 15.16 -13.07 -22.95
C ILE A 40 15.65 -14.34 -22.25
N VAL A 41 16.60 -15.03 -22.87
CA VAL A 41 17.37 -16.09 -22.20
C VAL A 41 18.49 -15.44 -21.40
N VAL A 42 18.45 -15.58 -20.07
CA VAL A 42 19.38 -14.90 -19.15
C VAL A 42 20.68 -15.69 -18.96
N GLU A 43 20.58 -17.01 -18.83
CA GLU A 43 21.70 -17.90 -18.52
C GLU A 43 21.34 -19.31 -19.02
N PHE A 44 22.33 -20.05 -19.53
CA PHE A 44 22.24 -21.50 -19.70
C PHE A 44 22.92 -22.17 -18.51
N VAL A 45 22.25 -23.12 -17.88
CA VAL A 45 22.76 -23.84 -16.71
C VAL A 45 23.04 -25.29 -17.13
N GLU A 46 24.27 -25.73 -16.97
CA GLU A 46 24.64 -27.13 -17.17
C GLU A 46 24.06 -28.00 -16.03
N ILE A 47 23.41 -29.10 -16.41
CA ILE A 47 22.85 -30.08 -15.46
C ILE A 47 23.82 -31.26 -15.42
N LEU A 48 24.51 -31.43 -14.30
CA LEU A 48 25.42 -32.56 -14.10
C LEU A 48 24.62 -33.86 -13.85
N PRO A 49 25.10 -35.03 -14.33
CA PRO A 49 24.35 -36.28 -14.25
C PRO A 49 24.06 -36.78 -12.83
N ASP A 50 24.89 -36.40 -11.87
CA ASP A 50 24.80 -36.76 -10.45
C ASP A 50 23.95 -35.79 -9.62
N MET A 51 23.46 -34.70 -10.25
CA MET A 51 22.67 -33.69 -9.55
C MET A 51 21.25 -34.17 -9.29
N THR A 52 20.82 -34.14 -8.03
CA THR A 52 19.44 -34.46 -7.67
C THR A 52 18.48 -33.36 -8.14
N SER A 53 17.23 -33.74 -8.46
CA SER A 53 16.17 -32.78 -8.80
C SER A 53 15.94 -31.72 -7.72
N ALA A 54 16.16 -32.06 -6.45
CA ALA A 54 16.05 -31.13 -5.33
C ALA A 54 17.19 -30.10 -5.34
N ALA A 55 18.43 -30.55 -5.55
CA ALA A 55 19.59 -29.66 -5.64
C ALA A 55 19.46 -28.69 -6.83
N LEU A 56 19.09 -29.22 -8.01
CA LEU A 56 18.85 -28.40 -9.19
C LEU A 56 17.74 -27.36 -8.94
N LYS A 57 16.62 -27.77 -8.33
CA LYS A 57 15.52 -26.84 -8.01
C LYS A 57 15.96 -25.74 -7.05
N ALA A 58 16.75 -26.06 -6.02
CA ALA A 58 17.27 -25.06 -5.07
C ALA A 58 18.20 -24.05 -5.76
N ILE A 59 19.09 -24.54 -6.62
CA ILE A 59 20.03 -23.74 -7.42
C ILE A 59 19.29 -22.78 -8.36
N LEU A 60 18.27 -23.27 -9.07
CA LEU A 60 17.46 -22.46 -9.98
C LEU A 60 16.63 -21.43 -9.21
N LEU A 61 15.95 -21.83 -8.14
CA LEU A 61 15.18 -20.89 -7.31
C LEU A 61 16.05 -19.78 -6.72
N ALA A 62 17.25 -20.11 -6.24
CA ALA A 62 18.18 -19.11 -5.72
C ALA A 62 18.57 -18.08 -6.80
N ARG A 63 18.85 -18.53 -8.04
CA ARG A 63 19.14 -17.64 -9.18
C ARG A 63 17.95 -16.76 -9.56
N GLU A 64 16.76 -17.35 -9.61
CA GLU A 64 15.51 -16.64 -9.96
C GLU A 64 15.18 -15.58 -8.89
N GLN A 65 15.33 -15.92 -7.61
CA GLN A 65 15.01 -15.03 -6.48
C GLN A 65 16.03 -13.91 -6.30
N PHE A 66 17.32 -14.17 -6.54
CA PHE A 66 18.39 -13.18 -6.33
C PHE A 66 18.16 -11.87 -7.10
N ARG A 67 17.50 -11.92 -8.26
CA ARG A 67 17.38 -10.75 -9.14
C ARG A 67 16.11 -9.92 -9.00
N PHE A 68 15.01 -10.47 -8.45
CA PHE A 68 13.68 -9.83 -8.55
C PHE A 68 12.85 -9.83 -7.27
N ASN A 69 13.44 -10.18 -6.13
CA ASN A 69 12.67 -10.25 -4.89
C ASN A 69 12.39 -8.85 -4.34
N PHE A 70 11.17 -8.36 -4.55
CA PHE A 70 10.68 -7.14 -3.89
C PHE A 70 10.37 -7.37 -2.41
N LEU A 71 10.04 -8.62 -2.04
CA LEU A 71 9.73 -9.00 -0.68
C LEU A 71 10.99 -9.52 0.02
N VAL A 72 11.20 -9.16 1.28
CA VAL A 72 12.38 -9.61 2.04
C VAL A 72 12.34 -11.13 2.27
N LEU A 73 11.14 -11.70 2.43
CA LEU A 73 10.91 -13.13 2.61
C LEU A 73 9.85 -13.59 1.61
N ALA A 74 10.14 -14.67 0.87
CA ALA A 74 9.23 -15.18 -0.15
C ALA A 74 7.85 -15.51 0.45
N GLY A 75 6.79 -14.97 -0.15
CA GLY A 75 5.41 -15.14 0.32
C GLY A 75 5.00 -14.26 1.51
N SER A 76 5.91 -13.46 2.07
CA SER A 76 5.59 -12.53 3.16
C SER A 76 5.81 -11.08 2.75
N SER A 77 4.75 -10.28 2.84
CA SER A 77 4.84 -8.82 2.69
C SER A 77 5.29 -8.11 3.98
N LEU A 78 5.61 -8.86 5.03
CA LEU A 78 6.04 -8.28 6.29
C LEU A 78 7.36 -7.52 6.11
N GLY A 79 7.35 -6.25 6.51
CA GLY A 79 8.50 -5.34 6.33
C GLY A 79 8.58 -4.66 4.96
N TYR A 80 7.80 -5.08 3.97
CA TYR A 80 7.75 -4.41 2.67
C TYR A 80 7.02 -3.07 2.77
N ARG A 81 7.62 -2.00 2.23
CA ARG A 81 7.04 -0.65 2.23
C ARG A 81 6.69 -0.22 0.80
N PHE A 82 5.42 0.07 0.56
CA PHE A 82 4.97 0.66 -0.70
C PHE A 82 5.56 2.06 -0.92
N THR A 83 5.86 2.38 -2.19
CA THR A 83 6.24 3.73 -2.63
C THR A 83 5.11 4.74 -2.42
N VAL A 84 5.45 6.03 -2.35
CA VAL A 84 4.46 7.12 -2.18
C VAL A 84 3.45 7.10 -3.33
N GLU A 85 3.91 6.94 -4.57
CA GLU A 85 3.07 6.83 -5.76
C GLU A 85 2.09 5.65 -5.67
N THR A 86 2.58 4.47 -5.28
CA THR A 86 1.72 3.28 -5.12
C THR A 86 0.67 3.49 -4.04
N LYS A 87 1.04 4.13 -2.91
CA LYS A 87 0.09 4.48 -1.85
C LYS A 87 -0.99 5.44 -2.34
N ALA A 88 -0.61 6.45 -3.11
CA ALA A 88 -1.55 7.42 -3.67
C ALA A 88 -2.52 6.75 -4.66
N ALA A 89 -2.01 5.92 -5.57
CA ALA A 89 -2.83 5.18 -6.53
C ALA A 89 -3.82 4.22 -5.83
N LEU A 90 -3.35 3.46 -4.83
CA LEU A 90 -4.21 2.57 -4.03
C LEU A 90 -5.27 3.35 -3.25
N SER A 91 -4.93 4.52 -2.72
CA SER A 91 -5.90 5.40 -2.05
C SER A 91 -6.97 5.85 -3.04
N ALA A 92 -6.58 6.41 -4.19
CA ALA A 92 -7.52 6.88 -5.21
C ALA A 92 -8.46 5.76 -5.69
N ALA A 93 -7.93 4.55 -5.89
CA ALA A 93 -8.69 3.38 -6.33
C ALA A 93 -9.71 2.87 -5.28
N LYS A 94 -9.58 3.24 -4.00
CA LYS A 94 -10.43 2.76 -2.90
C LYS A 94 -11.19 3.87 -2.16
N SER A 95 -11.07 5.11 -2.62
CA SER A 95 -11.73 6.28 -2.02
C SER A 95 -13.04 6.62 -2.74
N GLY A 96 -13.93 7.35 -2.03
CA GLY A 96 -15.19 7.81 -2.60
C GLY A 96 -16.06 6.68 -3.11
N SER A 97 -16.65 6.87 -4.30
CA SER A 97 -17.54 5.91 -4.97
C SER A 97 -16.87 4.58 -5.35
N ASN A 98 -15.53 4.55 -5.44
CA ASN A 98 -14.79 3.31 -5.73
C ASN A 98 -14.66 2.41 -4.49
N ASN A 99 -14.96 2.92 -3.29
CA ASN A 99 -14.91 2.10 -2.09
C ASN A 99 -16.00 1.02 -2.17
N PRO A 100 -15.69 -0.28 -1.95
CA PRO A 100 -16.69 -1.35 -1.96
C PRO A 100 -17.85 -1.17 -0.96
N ASN A 101 -17.64 -0.34 0.06
CA ASN A 101 -18.63 0.01 1.08
C ASN A 101 -19.23 1.42 0.87
N TYR A 102 -18.94 2.08 -0.25
CA TYR A 102 -19.55 3.38 -0.55
C TYR A 102 -21.07 3.26 -0.64
N GLY A 103 -21.78 4.16 0.04
CA GLY A 103 -23.24 4.17 0.09
C GLY A 103 -23.88 3.03 0.89
N LYS A 104 -23.09 2.09 1.44
CA LYS A 104 -23.62 1.00 2.27
C LYS A 104 -23.71 1.42 3.73
N THR A 105 -24.87 1.21 4.35
CA THR A 105 -25.08 1.40 5.78
C THR A 105 -25.02 0.05 6.51
N PRO A 106 -24.28 -0.06 7.64
CA PRO A 106 -24.28 -1.28 8.45
C PRO A 106 -25.68 -1.62 8.97
N SER A 107 -26.02 -2.92 9.05
CA SER A 107 -27.27 -3.39 9.65
C SER A 107 -27.32 -3.07 11.15
N GLU A 108 -28.53 -3.03 11.73
CA GLU A 108 -28.69 -2.81 13.17
C GLU A 108 -28.00 -3.89 14.01
N GLU A 109 -28.02 -5.14 13.55
CA GLU A 109 -27.26 -6.23 14.17
C GLU A 109 -25.75 -5.96 14.16
N THR A 110 -25.20 -5.51 13.02
CA THR A 110 -23.78 -5.15 12.91
C THR A 110 -23.42 -4.00 13.84
N LYS A 111 -24.27 -2.98 13.94
CA LYS A 111 -24.09 -1.86 14.86
C LYS A 111 -24.14 -2.33 16.32
N ALA A 112 -25.03 -3.26 16.67
CA ALA A 112 -25.12 -3.82 18.01
C ALA A 112 -23.85 -4.60 18.39
N LEU A 113 -23.33 -5.44 17.48
CA LEU A 113 -22.07 -6.17 17.69
C LEU A 113 -20.88 -5.21 17.85
N GLN A 114 -20.78 -4.17 17.03
CA GLN A 114 -19.73 -3.16 17.15
C GLN A 114 -19.81 -2.40 18.49
N ARG A 115 -21.01 -2.08 18.96
CA ARG A 115 -21.23 -1.46 20.27
C ARG A 115 -20.80 -2.40 21.39
N ALA A 116 -21.26 -3.65 21.37
CA ALA A 116 -20.91 -4.65 22.37
C ALA A 116 -19.39 -4.86 22.48
N ALA A 117 -18.68 -4.94 21.35
CA ALA A 117 -17.23 -5.07 21.33
C ALA A 117 -16.48 -3.85 21.91
N LYS A 118 -17.09 -2.65 21.87
CA LYS A 118 -16.50 -1.43 22.44
C LYS A 118 -16.78 -1.25 23.92
N ILE A 119 -17.81 -1.89 24.47
CA ILE A 119 -18.15 -1.80 25.89
C ILE A 119 -16.98 -2.36 26.70
N GLY A 120 -16.46 -1.57 27.65
CA GLY A 120 -15.31 -1.92 28.47
C GLY A 120 -13.94 -1.53 27.90
N SER A 121 -13.86 -1.12 26.62
CA SER A 121 -12.62 -0.58 26.05
C SER A 121 -12.41 0.88 26.49
N ARG A 122 -11.86 1.08 27.69
CA ARG A 122 -11.43 2.39 28.17
C ARG A 122 -9.95 2.58 27.86
N LEU A 123 -9.62 3.67 27.17
CA LEU A 123 -8.22 4.07 27.01
C LEU A 123 -7.58 4.23 28.40
N THR A 124 -6.36 3.72 28.56
CA THR A 124 -5.59 3.93 29.80
C THR A 124 -5.35 5.43 30.01
N GLU A 125 -5.17 5.84 31.26
CA GLU A 125 -4.94 7.25 31.57
C GLU A 125 -3.70 7.79 30.86
N GLU A 126 -2.63 6.98 30.78
CA GLU A 126 -1.43 7.28 30.00
C GLU A 126 -1.71 7.46 28.49
N THR A 127 -2.53 6.60 27.89
CA THR A 127 -2.89 6.76 26.46
C THR A 127 -3.72 8.02 26.25
N ARG A 128 -4.59 8.34 27.21
CA ARG A 128 -5.42 9.56 27.17
C ARG A 128 -4.57 10.81 27.29
N THR A 129 -3.59 10.84 28.19
CA THR A 129 -2.68 12.00 28.34
C THR A 129 -1.80 12.16 27.11
N LEU A 130 -1.25 11.08 26.55
CA LEU A 130 -0.48 11.12 25.30
C LEU A 130 -1.31 11.62 24.11
N MET A 131 -2.55 11.15 23.98
CA MET A 131 -3.48 11.65 22.95
C MET A 131 -3.80 13.13 23.12
N SER A 132 -4.01 13.58 24.37
CA SER A 132 -4.27 15.00 24.68
C SER A 132 -3.06 15.87 24.35
N ALA A 133 -1.86 15.43 24.75
CA ALA A 133 -0.60 16.12 24.47
C ALA A 133 -0.32 16.18 22.96
N ALA A 134 -0.51 15.09 22.22
CA ALA A 134 -0.35 15.05 20.77
C ALA A 134 -1.35 15.99 20.06
N LYS A 135 -2.58 16.09 20.58
CA LYS A 135 -3.59 17.01 20.05
C LYS A 135 -3.23 18.47 20.34
N ALA A 136 -2.68 18.77 21.52
CA ALA A 136 -2.16 20.10 21.86
C ALA A 136 -0.92 20.48 21.05
N ALA A 137 -0.06 19.51 20.70
CA ALA A 137 1.13 19.72 19.88
C ALA A 137 0.81 19.86 18.38
N ASN A 138 -0.37 19.45 17.92
CA ASN A 138 -0.79 19.59 16.53
C ASN A 138 -1.25 21.03 16.24
N THR A 139 -0.29 21.91 15.95
CA THR A 139 -0.49 23.34 15.64
C THR A 139 -1.28 23.61 14.36
N ASN A 140 -1.55 22.58 13.53
CA ASN A 140 -2.43 22.74 12.36
C ASN A 140 -3.90 22.98 12.74
N ALA A 141 -4.30 22.70 13.99
CA ALA A 141 -5.66 22.95 14.48
C ALA A 141 -5.89 24.38 15.03
N THR A 142 -4.83 25.16 15.22
CA THR A 142 -4.88 26.50 15.82
C THR A 142 -4.01 27.48 15.04
N LYS A 143 -4.29 27.63 13.73
CA LYS A 143 -3.76 28.82 13.02
C LYS A 143 -4.31 30.06 13.72
N PRO A 144 -3.44 30.99 14.16
CA PRO A 144 -3.90 32.15 14.88
C PRO A 144 -4.73 33.05 13.97
N VAL A 145 -5.71 33.73 14.56
CA VAL A 145 -6.52 34.72 13.84
C VAL A 145 -5.82 36.06 13.93
N LEU A 146 -5.46 36.63 12.78
CA LEU A 146 -4.83 37.94 12.67
C LEU A 146 -5.89 38.99 12.38
N VAL A 147 -5.96 40.03 13.21
CA VAL A 147 -6.78 41.22 12.97
C VAL A 147 -5.83 42.30 12.46
N CYS A 148 -6.09 42.81 11.26
CA CYS A 148 -5.26 43.80 10.58
C CYS A 148 -6.07 45.05 10.19
N THR A 149 -5.38 46.16 9.97
CA THR A 149 -5.97 47.39 9.40
C THR A 149 -6.23 47.24 7.90
N LEU A 150 -6.94 48.20 7.31
CA LEU A 150 -7.18 48.24 5.86
C LEU A 150 -5.88 48.41 5.03
N SER A 151 -4.83 49.00 5.62
CA SER A 151 -3.50 49.09 5.01
C SER A 151 -2.70 47.79 5.13
N GLY A 152 -3.23 46.78 5.82
CA GLY A 152 -2.58 45.48 6.02
C GLY A 152 -1.66 45.40 7.24
N GLU A 153 -1.68 46.41 8.12
CA GLU A 153 -0.87 46.42 9.34
C GLU A 153 -1.49 45.52 10.41
N LEU A 154 -0.69 44.66 11.04
CA LEU A 154 -1.16 43.75 12.08
C LEU A 154 -1.53 44.53 13.35
N VAL A 155 -2.81 44.46 13.74
CA VAL A 155 -3.31 45.06 14.98
C VAL A 155 -3.12 44.11 16.15
N GLN A 156 -3.62 42.87 16.01
CA GLN A 156 -3.53 41.88 17.08
C GLN A 156 -3.67 40.43 16.56
N GLN A 157 -3.06 39.50 17.29
CA GLN A 157 -3.12 38.07 17.03
C GLN A 157 -3.89 37.34 18.15
N PHE A 158 -4.79 36.43 17.77
CA PHE A 158 -5.60 35.64 18.69
C PHE A 158 -5.37 34.14 18.51
N SER A 159 -5.41 33.39 19.60
CA SER A 159 -5.30 31.92 19.59
C SER A 159 -6.55 31.21 19.09
N SER A 160 -7.67 31.92 18.95
CA SER A 160 -8.95 31.38 18.45
C SER A 160 -9.84 32.45 17.84
N TYR A 161 -10.72 32.04 16.92
CA TYR A 161 -11.77 32.90 16.34
C TYR A 161 -12.66 33.53 17.42
N SER A 162 -13.06 32.77 18.45
CA SER A 162 -13.93 33.27 19.52
C SER A 162 -13.29 34.38 20.35
N ALA A 163 -11.97 34.37 20.53
CA ALA A 163 -11.25 35.44 21.20
C ALA A 163 -11.16 36.70 20.33
N ALA A 164 -10.93 36.53 19.02
CA ALA A 164 -10.93 37.64 18.07
C ALA A 164 -12.32 38.31 17.97
N ALA A 165 -13.40 37.50 17.91
CA ALA A 165 -14.77 38.01 17.84
C ALA A 165 -15.11 38.92 19.04
N LYS A 166 -14.83 38.46 20.27
CA LYS A 166 -15.03 39.26 21.51
C LYS A 166 -14.24 40.57 21.54
N PHE A 167 -13.07 40.62 20.89
CA PHE A 167 -12.28 41.83 20.80
C PHE A 167 -12.90 42.86 19.83
N MET A 168 -13.59 42.39 18.79
CA MET A 168 -14.22 43.25 17.79
C MET A 168 -15.61 43.76 18.20
N GLY A 169 -16.17 43.28 19.31
CA GLY A 169 -17.50 43.64 19.83
C GLY A 169 -18.50 42.51 19.65
#